data_AF-A0A2E2N4G6-F1
#
_entry.id   AF-A0A2E2N4G6-F1
#
_cell.length_a   1.000
_cell.length_b   1.000
_cell.length_c   1.000
_cell.angle_alpha   90.00
_cell.angle_beta   90.00
_cell.angle_gamma   90.00
#
_symmetry.space_group_name_H-M   'P 1'
#
loop_
_entity.id
_entity.type
_entity.pdbx_description
1 polymer ?
#
loop_
_entity_poly.entity_id
_entity_poly.type
_entity_poly.pdbx_seq_one_letter_code
_entity_poly.pdbx_strand_id
1 'polypeptide(L)'
;MVTHTPLNLASSGEPTLGEVVAREIDRRADRAFRAASASDAVHEKAVHRARQALTVTRSLLRLVDSENDELDHLIRDAARSLGGARDAHVATETAEGLLDRASSEKQRRRMERAALALRDAASAVAEETPDPVPTLDDTREARAIVSAKLVASDEAAVAEGIAMSYGEARRRMKRAIKKPSSKRLHAWRKSTRHLRNQLRALPNAKANKQLKRVTRLTDCLGELQDLDVLERALDGLSDAPKKGSSALRDVSAARRAKLRQRALKLGTKVFDEKSRKFGKHALAPVEKPAAAASRVGIEIERRFLVERFPRDVRTTAEIQIRQAYVASDPLGVHVRIREADGTRTLTTKADRETLGERSEIETPVSRKVFDGLWILAGTRTIEKRRSIVKWRRRVIEVDVFRGPLDGLVIAEVEFDSREEAQAFEPPAWFGAEITDDPRYRNASLAAQGLPGAVAS
;
A
#
# COMPACT_ATOMS: atom_id res chain seq x y z
N MET A 1 -25.13 -22.48 -9.81
CA MET A 1 -23.89 -22.61 -10.59
C MET A 1 -23.87 -21.52 -11.65
N VAL A 2 -23.30 -20.37 -11.33
CA VAL A 2 -22.96 -19.34 -12.33
C VAL A 2 -21.46 -19.46 -12.53
N THR A 3 -21.06 -19.81 -13.74
CA THR A 3 -19.66 -19.98 -14.13
C THR A 3 -18.93 -18.65 -13.98
N HIS A 4 -17.89 -18.64 -13.14
CA HIS A 4 -16.98 -17.52 -12.95
C HIS A 4 -16.20 -17.28 -14.25
N THR A 5 -16.61 -16.29 -15.03
CA THR A 5 -15.73 -15.71 -16.04
C THR A 5 -14.91 -14.61 -15.35
N PRO A 6 -13.57 -14.71 -15.24
CA PRO A 6 -12.77 -13.56 -14.85
C PRO A 6 -13.06 -12.42 -15.82
N LEU A 7 -13.24 -11.20 -15.30
CA LEU A 7 -13.45 -9.98 -16.10
C LEU A 7 -12.29 -9.79 -17.09
N ASN A 8 -12.40 -10.43 -18.25
CA ASN A 8 -11.49 -10.28 -19.37
C ASN A 8 -11.98 -9.08 -20.19
N LEU A 9 -11.77 -7.88 -19.67
CA LEU A 9 -11.95 -6.64 -20.41
C LEU A 9 -10.61 -6.33 -21.08
N ALA A 10 -10.32 -7.05 -22.15
CA ALA A 10 -9.36 -6.63 -23.18
C ALA A 10 -10.02 -5.50 -23.99
N SER A 11 -10.06 -4.31 -23.40
CA SER A 11 -10.40 -3.05 -24.08
C SER A 11 -9.08 -2.38 -24.45
N SER A 12 -8.89 -2.06 -25.73
CA SER A 12 -7.70 -1.44 -26.32
C SER A 12 -7.53 0.06 -25.97
N GLY A 13 -8.09 0.50 -24.84
CA GLY A 13 -8.05 1.88 -24.35
C GLY A 13 -7.50 1.99 -22.91
N GLU A 14 -7.10 3.20 -22.52
CA GLU A 14 -6.69 3.46 -21.12
C GLU A 14 -7.83 3.08 -20.16
N PRO A 15 -7.55 2.32 -19.09
CA PRO A 15 -8.58 1.85 -18.18
C PRO A 15 -9.25 3.02 -17.46
N THR A 16 -10.57 2.97 -17.29
CA THR A 16 -11.33 4.02 -16.60
C THR A 16 -10.93 4.08 -15.12
N LEU A 17 -11.17 5.22 -14.47
CA LEU A 17 -10.96 5.36 -13.01
C LEU A 17 -11.72 4.27 -12.24
N GLY A 18 -12.95 3.96 -12.66
CA GLY A 18 -13.78 2.89 -12.10
C GLY A 18 -13.10 1.52 -12.18
N GLU A 19 -12.54 1.17 -13.34
CA GLU A 19 -11.80 -0.08 -13.54
C GLU A 19 -10.53 -0.16 -12.69
N VAL A 20 -9.76 0.92 -12.59
CA VAL A 20 -8.54 0.97 -11.78
C VAL A 20 -8.88 0.78 -10.29
N VAL A 21 -9.92 1.47 -9.81
CA VAL A 21 -10.38 1.37 -8.42
C VAL A 21 -10.89 -0.04 -8.12
N ALA A 22 -11.77 -0.60 -8.96
CA ALA A 22 -12.34 -1.95 -8.81
C ALA A 22 -11.24 -3.02 -8.73
N ARG A 23 -10.30 -3.02 -9.67
CA ARG A 23 -9.18 -3.99 -9.73
C ARG A 23 -8.33 -3.96 -8.46
N GLU A 24 -8.02 -2.79 -7.91
CA GLU A 24 -7.18 -2.68 -6.72
C GLU A 24 -7.87 -3.21 -5.45
N ILE A 25 -9.19 -3.08 -5.36
CA ILE A 25 -9.97 -3.59 -4.22
C ILE A 25 -10.07 -5.11 -4.28
N ASP A 26 -10.42 -5.65 -5.45
CA ASP A 26 -10.56 -7.10 -5.64
C ASP A 26 -9.24 -7.81 -5.33
N ARG A 27 -8.11 -7.31 -5.85
CA ARG A 27 -6.77 -7.85 -5.53
C ARG A 27 -6.46 -7.86 -4.04
N ARG A 28 -6.72 -6.75 -3.34
CA ARG A 28 -6.44 -6.64 -1.89
C ARG A 28 -7.34 -7.56 -1.07
N ALA A 29 -8.61 -7.63 -1.45
CA ALA A 29 -9.60 -8.46 -0.77
C ALA A 29 -9.27 -9.95 -0.98
N ASP A 30 -9.01 -10.39 -2.21
CA ASP A 30 -8.68 -11.79 -2.49
C ASP A 30 -7.45 -12.27 -1.74
N ARG A 31 -6.40 -11.42 -1.66
CA ARG A 31 -5.21 -11.73 -0.86
C ARG A 31 -5.55 -11.92 0.62
N ALA A 32 -6.41 -11.07 1.17
CA ALA A 32 -6.82 -11.14 2.57
C ALA A 32 -7.67 -12.37 2.86
N PHE A 33 -8.63 -12.69 1.98
CA PHE A 33 -9.53 -13.83 2.14
C PHE A 33 -8.82 -15.17 1.95
N ARG A 34 -7.93 -15.31 0.95
CA ARG A 34 -7.11 -16.54 0.80
C ARG A 34 -6.25 -16.81 2.03
N ALA A 35 -5.66 -15.76 2.60
CA ALA A 35 -4.87 -15.90 3.83
C ALA A 35 -5.74 -16.28 5.04
N ALA A 36 -7.02 -15.88 5.07
CA ALA A 36 -7.94 -16.19 6.16
C ALA A 36 -8.48 -17.62 6.09
N SER A 37 -8.48 -18.23 4.91
CA SER A 37 -8.87 -19.63 4.70
C SER A 37 -7.78 -20.65 5.08
N ALA A 38 -6.56 -20.21 5.42
CA ALA A 38 -5.46 -21.08 5.85
C ALA A 38 -5.49 -21.30 7.38
N SER A 39 -5.18 -22.52 7.85
CA SER A 39 -5.44 -22.97 9.23
C SER A 39 -4.31 -22.77 10.25
N ASP A 40 -3.42 -21.80 10.06
CA ASP A 40 -2.27 -21.55 10.96
C ASP A 40 -2.38 -20.22 11.71
N ALA A 41 -1.51 -19.96 12.70
CA ALA A 41 -1.41 -18.75 13.55
C ALA A 41 -1.42 -17.38 12.81
N VAL A 42 -1.35 -17.39 11.47
CA VAL A 42 -1.60 -16.25 10.59
C VAL A 42 -3.11 -15.88 10.51
N HIS A 43 -4.00 -16.75 11.02
CA HIS A 43 -5.44 -16.68 10.91
C HIS A 43 -6.01 -15.37 11.49
N GLU A 44 -5.63 -14.95 12.69
CA GLU A 44 -6.19 -13.74 13.32
C GLU A 44 -5.88 -12.46 12.52
N LYS A 45 -4.63 -12.30 12.07
CA LYS A 45 -4.21 -11.18 11.21
C LYS A 45 -4.90 -11.25 9.84
N ALA A 46 -5.18 -12.44 9.33
CA ALA A 46 -5.87 -12.62 8.07
C ALA A 46 -7.38 -12.31 8.17
N VAL A 47 -8.07 -12.78 9.21
CA VAL A 47 -9.45 -12.42 9.56
C VAL A 47 -9.59 -10.91 9.75
N HIS A 48 -8.62 -10.27 10.41
CA HIS A 48 -8.57 -8.82 10.53
C HIS A 48 -8.50 -8.12 9.16
N ARG A 49 -7.65 -8.61 8.26
CA ARG A 49 -7.52 -8.06 6.89
C ARG A 49 -8.78 -8.30 6.07
N ALA A 50 -9.42 -9.46 6.17
CA ALA A 50 -10.68 -9.78 5.51
C ALA A 50 -11.80 -8.81 5.96
N ARG A 51 -11.94 -8.60 7.27
CA ARG A 51 -12.85 -7.60 7.83
C ARG A 51 -12.53 -6.18 7.37
N GLN A 52 -11.24 -5.84 7.25
CA GLN A 52 -10.82 -4.55 6.70
C GLN A 52 -11.23 -4.41 5.23
N ALA A 53 -11.10 -5.46 4.42
CA ALA A 53 -11.52 -5.48 3.03
C ALA A 53 -13.03 -5.23 2.90
N LEU A 54 -13.87 -5.93 3.67
CA LEU A 54 -15.32 -5.68 3.70
C LEU A 54 -15.67 -4.24 4.11
N THR A 55 -14.93 -3.69 5.08
CA THR A 55 -15.13 -2.29 5.47
C THR A 55 -14.81 -1.32 4.33
N VAL A 56 -13.82 -1.65 3.49
CA VAL A 56 -13.48 -0.86 2.29
C VAL A 56 -14.58 -1.02 1.24
N THR A 57 -14.98 -2.24 0.92
CA THR A 57 -16.07 -2.55 -0.03
C THR A 57 -17.33 -1.76 0.32
N ARG A 58 -17.77 -1.80 1.58
CA ARG A 58 -18.92 -1.01 2.05
C ARG A 58 -18.74 0.50 1.92
N SER A 59 -17.51 1.00 2.11
CA SER A 59 -17.23 2.44 1.94
C SER A 59 -17.31 2.87 0.48
N LEU A 60 -17.07 1.95 -0.45
CA LEU A 60 -17.12 2.19 -1.88
C LEU A 60 -18.50 1.92 -2.47
N LEU A 61 -19.29 1.02 -1.88
CA LEU A 61 -20.73 0.97 -2.16
C LEU A 61 -21.34 2.37 -1.95
N ARG A 62 -21.04 3.01 -0.81
CA ARG A 62 -21.47 4.38 -0.51
C ARG A 62 -20.95 5.45 -1.48
N LEU A 63 -19.91 5.14 -2.25
CA LEU A 63 -19.35 6.03 -3.25
C LEU A 63 -20.16 5.98 -4.55
N VAL A 64 -20.64 4.81 -4.96
CA VAL A 64 -21.29 4.59 -6.27
C VAL A 64 -22.78 4.27 -6.20
N ASP A 65 -23.28 3.89 -5.03
CA ASP A 65 -24.66 3.47 -4.81
C ASP A 65 -25.01 3.59 -3.31
N SER A 66 -25.22 4.83 -2.87
CA SER A 66 -25.40 5.14 -1.44
C SER A 66 -26.75 4.71 -0.86
N GLU A 67 -27.71 4.32 -1.69
CA GLU A 67 -29.09 3.98 -1.31
C GLU A 67 -29.32 2.46 -1.23
N ASN A 68 -28.30 1.66 -1.54
CA ASN A 68 -28.38 0.20 -1.53
C ASN A 68 -28.22 -0.37 -0.11
N ASP A 69 -29.28 -0.23 0.69
CA ASP A 69 -29.31 -0.66 2.08
C ASP A 69 -29.14 -2.19 2.21
N GLU A 70 -29.74 -2.98 1.32
CA GLU A 70 -29.65 -4.44 1.32
C GLU A 70 -28.18 -4.90 1.24
N LEU A 71 -27.42 -4.38 0.28
CA LEU A 71 -26.00 -4.71 0.12
C LEU A 71 -25.13 -4.11 1.23
N ASP A 72 -25.45 -2.92 1.77
CA ASP A 72 -24.78 -2.35 2.95
C ASP A 72 -24.96 -3.26 4.18
N HIS A 73 -26.16 -3.82 4.36
CA HIS A 73 -26.48 -4.77 5.42
C HIS A 73 -25.71 -6.08 5.26
N LEU A 74 -25.74 -6.69 4.07
CA LEU A 74 -25.00 -7.92 3.77
C LEU A 74 -23.50 -7.78 4.09
N ILE A 75 -22.83 -6.74 3.56
CA ILE A 75 -21.40 -6.51 3.80
C ILE A 75 -21.12 -6.22 5.28
N ARG A 76 -22.01 -5.50 5.95
CA ARG A 76 -21.88 -5.18 7.39
C ARG A 76 -21.98 -6.44 8.24
N ASP A 77 -22.90 -7.34 7.92
CA ASP A 77 -23.16 -8.54 8.71
C ASP A 77 -22.06 -9.58 8.49
N ALA A 78 -21.55 -9.72 7.27
CA ALA A 78 -20.32 -10.46 6.99
C ALA A 78 -19.09 -9.88 7.71
N ALA A 79 -18.97 -8.55 7.81
CA ALA A 79 -17.88 -7.94 8.56
C ALA A 79 -18.04 -8.08 10.09
N ARG A 80 -19.26 -8.36 10.58
CA ARG A 80 -19.55 -8.62 12.00
C ARG A 80 -19.32 -10.08 12.34
N SER A 81 -19.68 -11.01 11.47
CA SER A 81 -19.40 -12.44 11.69
C SER A 81 -17.90 -12.66 11.87
N LEU A 82 -17.05 -11.96 11.13
CA LEU A 82 -15.58 -11.95 11.33
C LEU A 82 -15.07 -11.21 12.58
N GLY A 83 -15.94 -10.86 13.53
CA GLY A 83 -15.61 -10.07 14.71
C GLY A 83 -15.72 -10.86 16.00
N GLY A 84 -14.66 -11.58 16.38
CA GLY A 84 -14.51 -12.20 17.71
C GLY A 84 -14.31 -11.19 18.85
N ALA A 85 -13.60 -11.58 19.92
CA ALA A 85 -13.34 -10.84 21.18
C ALA A 85 -12.57 -9.49 21.06
N ARG A 86 -12.55 -8.86 19.88
CA ARG A 86 -11.75 -7.68 19.53
C ARG A 86 -11.97 -6.49 20.46
N ASP A 87 -13.20 -6.23 20.89
CA ASP A 87 -13.46 -5.06 21.74
C ASP A 87 -12.82 -5.23 23.13
N ALA A 88 -12.76 -6.46 23.66
CA ALA A 88 -12.05 -6.78 24.90
C ALA A 88 -10.52 -6.66 24.75
N HIS A 89 -9.98 -7.10 23.60
CA HIS A 89 -8.58 -6.89 23.26
C HIS A 89 -8.22 -5.40 23.15
N VAL A 90 -9.04 -4.60 22.44
CA VAL A 90 -8.86 -3.15 22.32
C VAL A 90 -8.89 -2.47 23.68
N ALA A 91 -9.78 -2.89 24.59
CA ALA A 91 -9.82 -2.35 25.95
C ALA A 91 -8.50 -2.63 26.70
N THR A 92 -7.97 -3.84 26.58
CA THR A 92 -6.70 -4.26 27.21
C THR A 92 -5.53 -3.46 26.66
N GLU A 93 -5.34 -3.41 25.34
CA GLU A 93 -4.29 -2.60 24.69
C GLU A 93 -4.38 -1.12 25.07
N THR A 94 -5.61 -0.59 25.15
CA THR A 94 -5.84 0.81 25.55
C THR A 94 -5.43 1.03 27.00
N ALA A 95 -5.76 0.12 27.93
CA ALA A 95 -5.37 0.22 29.33
C ALA A 95 -3.85 0.20 29.50
N GLU A 96 -3.17 -0.74 28.84
CA GLU A 96 -1.71 -0.87 28.85
C GLU A 96 -1.03 0.38 28.27
N GLY A 97 -1.54 0.90 27.15
CA GLY A 97 -1.04 2.14 26.55
C GLY A 97 -1.25 3.39 27.41
N LEU A 98 -2.12 3.36 28.42
CA LEU A 98 -2.28 4.45 29.38
C LEU A 98 -1.29 4.39 30.55
N LEU A 99 -0.60 3.28 30.80
CA LEU A 99 0.30 3.11 31.95
C LEU A 99 1.43 4.15 31.97
N ASP A 100 2.01 4.46 30.81
CA ASP A 100 3.07 5.47 30.64
C ASP A 100 2.60 6.91 30.95
N ARG A 101 1.30 7.11 31.18
CA ARG A 101 0.69 8.41 31.50
C ARG A 101 0.34 8.54 32.98
N ALA A 102 0.74 7.58 33.82
CA ALA A 102 0.62 7.67 35.26
C ALA A 102 1.48 8.83 35.80
N SER A 103 0.94 9.60 36.74
CA SER A 103 1.65 10.70 37.40
C SER A 103 2.60 10.24 38.50
N SER A 104 2.49 8.98 38.92
CA SER A 104 3.33 8.38 39.96
C SER A 104 3.38 6.86 39.82
N GLU A 105 4.45 6.26 40.34
CA GLU A 105 4.62 4.80 40.41
C GLU A 105 3.46 4.11 41.15
N LYS A 106 2.92 4.76 42.20
CA LYS A 106 1.75 4.27 42.93
C LYS A 106 0.49 4.24 42.07
N GLN A 107 0.29 5.23 41.20
CA GLN A 107 -0.84 5.25 40.27
C GLN A 107 -0.65 4.19 39.18
N ARG A 108 0.56 4.06 38.63
CA ARG A 108 0.93 3.05 37.64
C ARG A 108 0.59 1.64 38.12
N ARG A 109 1.06 1.25 39.32
CA ARG A 109 0.75 -0.07 39.93
C ARG A 109 -0.74 -0.33 40.18
N ARG A 110 -1.53 0.71 40.39
CA ARG A 110 -3.00 0.57 40.50
C ARG A 110 -3.60 0.29 39.13
N MET A 111 -3.16 1.01 38.11
CA MET A 111 -3.63 0.82 36.73
C MET A 111 -3.23 -0.55 36.17
N GLU A 112 -2.01 -1.02 36.45
CA GLU A 112 -1.52 -2.36 36.05
C GLU A 112 -2.44 -3.48 36.54
N ARG A 113 -2.92 -3.40 37.79
CA ARG A 113 -3.89 -4.38 38.32
C ARG A 113 -5.23 -4.37 37.59
N ALA A 114 -5.71 -3.20 37.17
CA ALA A 114 -6.94 -3.11 36.39
C ALA A 114 -6.75 -3.57 34.94
N ALA A 115 -5.59 -3.28 34.33
CA ALA A 115 -5.24 -3.79 33.02
C ALA A 115 -5.13 -5.32 33.01
N LEU A 116 -4.57 -5.92 34.07
CA LEU A 116 -4.54 -7.37 34.25
C LEU A 116 -5.95 -7.97 34.30
N ALA A 117 -6.85 -7.40 35.12
CA ALA A 117 -8.23 -7.87 35.21
C ALA A 117 -8.98 -7.77 33.86
N LEU A 118 -8.72 -6.72 33.07
CA LEU A 118 -9.27 -6.59 31.72
C LEU A 118 -8.74 -7.68 30.77
N ARG A 119 -7.45 -8.01 30.87
CA ARG A 119 -6.82 -9.06 30.07
C ARG A 119 -7.39 -10.44 30.39
N ASP A 120 -7.58 -10.73 31.67
CA ASP A 120 -8.15 -12.00 32.12
C ASP A 120 -9.60 -12.14 31.62
N ALA A 121 -10.39 -11.06 31.74
CA ALA A 121 -11.75 -11.02 31.19
C ALA A 121 -11.76 -11.15 29.64
N ALA A 122 -10.81 -10.53 28.94
CA ALA A 122 -10.69 -10.65 27.49
C ALA A 122 -10.34 -12.08 27.03
N SER A 123 -9.51 -12.77 27.82
CA SER A 123 -9.12 -14.16 27.55
C SER A 123 -10.31 -15.11 27.70
N ALA A 124 -11.12 -14.93 28.75
CA ALA A 124 -12.35 -15.71 28.94
C ALA A 124 -13.34 -15.53 27.77
N VAL A 125 -13.54 -14.30 27.28
CA VAL A 125 -14.41 -14.04 26.12
C VAL A 125 -13.87 -14.68 24.84
N ALA A 126 -12.55 -14.74 24.68
CA ALA A 126 -11.92 -15.37 23.52
C ALA A 126 -12.11 -16.90 23.51
N GLU A 127 -12.10 -17.55 24.68
CA GLU A 127 -12.35 -19.00 24.82
C GLU A 127 -13.81 -19.37 24.50
N GLU A 128 -14.78 -18.48 24.82
CA GLU A 128 -16.20 -18.72 24.60
C GLU A 128 -16.69 -18.40 23.17
N THR A 129 -15.89 -17.69 22.37
CA THR A 129 -16.28 -17.26 21.02
C THR A 129 -15.58 -18.13 19.98
N PRO A 130 -16.29 -19.03 19.26
CA PRO A 130 -15.68 -19.83 18.20
C PRO A 130 -15.03 -18.94 17.15
N ASP A 131 -13.91 -19.39 16.58
CA ASP A 131 -13.27 -18.72 15.45
C ASP A 131 -14.29 -18.57 14.31
N PRO A 132 -14.53 -17.35 13.81
CA PRO A 132 -15.53 -17.15 12.81
C PRO A 132 -15.06 -17.75 11.49
N VAL A 133 -15.78 -18.78 11.02
CA VAL A 133 -15.61 -19.29 9.65
C VAL A 133 -16.18 -18.23 8.68
N PRO A 134 -15.37 -17.60 7.81
CA PRO A 134 -15.89 -16.67 6.82
C PRO A 134 -16.83 -17.40 5.85
N THR A 135 -18.06 -16.90 5.67
CA THR A 135 -18.84 -17.22 4.46
C THR A 135 -18.23 -16.44 3.29
N LEU A 136 -17.19 -17.03 2.70
CA LEU A 136 -16.37 -16.39 1.66
C LEU A 136 -17.18 -16.05 0.40
N ASP A 137 -18.24 -16.80 0.12
CA ASP A 137 -19.00 -16.67 -1.12
C ASP A 137 -19.89 -15.42 -1.15
N ASP A 138 -20.66 -15.15 -0.10
CA ASP A 138 -21.49 -13.94 0.02
C ASP A 138 -20.64 -12.66 -0.09
N THR A 139 -19.42 -12.71 0.46
CA THR A 139 -18.49 -11.57 0.43
C THR A 139 -17.88 -11.32 -0.95
N ARG A 140 -17.71 -12.36 -1.75
CA ARG A 140 -17.23 -12.24 -3.14
C ARG A 140 -18.31 -11.68 -4.03
N GLU A 141 -19.54 -12.18 -3.90
CA GLU A 141 -20.69 -11.68 -4.66
C GLU A 141 -20.94 -10.19 -4.37
N ALA A 142 -21.01 -9.82 -3.09
CA ALA A 142 -21.21 -8.43 -2.70
C ALA A 142 -20.14 -7.49 -3.27
N ARG A 143 -18.89 -7.97 -3.33
CA ARG A 143 -17.77 -7.20 -3.87
C ARG A 143 -17.82 -7.09 -5.39
N ALA A 144 -18.20 -8.17 -6.08
CA ALA A 144 -18.39 -8.16 -7.53
C ALA A 144 -19.46 -7.14 -7.96
N ILE A 145 -20.56 -7.04 -7.22
CA ILE A 145 -21.61 -6.04 -7.47
C ILE A 145 -21.06 -4.62 -7.32
N VAL A 146 -20.28 -4.34 -6.26
CA VAL A 146 -19.65 -3.02 -6.06
C VAL A 146 -18.63 -2.71 -7.16
N SER A 147 -17.80 -3.68 -7.55
CA SER A 147 -16.84 -3.54 -8.64
C SER A 147 -17.52 -3.24 -9.97
N ALA A 148 -18.62 -3.93 -10.30
CA ALA A 148 -19.39 -3.66 -11.52
C ALA A 148 -19.98 -2.25 -11.53
N LYS A 149 -20.53 -1.78 -10.40
CA LYS A 149 -21.04 -0.40 -10.25
C LYS A 149 -19.93 0.65 -10.37
N LEU A 150 -18.74 0.37 -9.82
CA LEU A 150 -17.57 1.23 -10.00
C LEU A 150 -17.14 1.34 -11.46
N VAL A 151 -17.08 0.22 -12.17
CA VAL A 151 -16.72 0.19 -13.60
C VAL A 151 -17.72 0.97 -14.45
N ALA A 152 -19.01 0.90 -14.11
CA ALA A 152 -20.07 1.65 -14.79
C ALA A 152 -20.13 3.15 -14.43
N SER A 153 -19.38 3.60 -13.41
CA SER A 153 -19.39 4.99 -12.96
C SER A 153 -18.39 5.84 -13.73
N ASP A 154 -18.83 7.00 -14.21
CA ASP A 154 -17.93 8.02 -14.76
C ASP A 154 -17.19 8.81 -13.65
N GLU A 155 -16.23 9.64 -14.05
CA GLU A 155 -15.44 10.44 -13.11
C GLU A 155 -16.31 11.46 -12.34
N ALA A 156 -17.38 11.97 -12.95
CA ALA A 156 -18.28 12.94 -12.34
C ALA A 156 -19.09 12.32 -11.19
N ALA A 157 -19.64 11.12 -11.41
CA ALA A 157 -20.34 10.34 -10.40
C ALA A 157 -19.42 10.00 -9.22
N VAL A 158 -18.17 9.58 -9.49
CA VAL A 158 -17.17 9.33 -8.44
C VAL A 158 -16.85 10.62 -7.66
N ALA A 159 -16.70 11.77 -8.35
CA ALA A 159 -16.45 13.06 -7.70
C ALA A 159 -17.63 13.46 -6.78
N GLU A 160 -18.86 13.23 -7.23
CA GLU A 160 -20.07 13.51 -6.47
C GLU A 160 -20.17 12.62 -5.22
N GLY A 161 -19.93 11.32 -5.34
CA GLY A 161 -19.95 10.41 -4.20
C GLY A 161 -18.88 10.74 -3.14
N ILE A 162 -17.68 11.18 -3.56
CA ILE A 162 -16.65 11.70 -2.65
C ILE A 162 -17.14 12.98 -1.97
N ALA A 163 -17.74 13.90 -2.73
CA ALA A 163 -18.30 15.14 -2.20
C ALA A 163 -19.41 14.87 -1.16
N MET A 164 -20.30 13.91 -1.41
CA MET A 164 -21.34 13.49 -0.47
C MET A 164 -20.74 12.95 0.82
N SER A 165 -19.76 12.05 0.71
CA SER A 165 -19.08 11.44 1.86
C SER A 165 -18.30 12.47 2.69
N TYR A 166 -17.61 13.39 2.03
CA TYR A 166 -16.96 14.54 2.67
C TYR A 166 -17.97 15.45 3.38
N GLY A 167 -19.09 15.76 2.71
CA GLY A 167 -20.16 16.59 3.26
C GLY A 167 -20.84 15.96 4.48
N GLU A 168 -21.09 14.66 4.45
CA GLU A 168 -21.58 13.88 5.59
C GLU A 168 -20.60 13.94 6.77
N ALA A 169 -19.31 13.66 6.53
CA ALA A 169 -18.27 13.71 7.54
C ALA A 169 -18.14 15.11 8.17
N ARG A 170 -18.17 16.16 7.35
CA ARG A 170 -18.19 17.56 7.80
C ARG A 170 -19.42 17.90 8.64
N ARG A 171 -20.61 17.46 8.24
CA ARG A 171 -21.85 17.66 9.03
C ARG A 171 -21.77 16.95 10.38
N ARG A 172 -21.28 15.70 10.41
CA ARG A 172 -21.11 14.93 11.66
C ARG A 172 -20.06 15.54 12.57
N MET A 173 -18.94 16.03 12.02
CA MET A 173 -17.97 16.85 12.76
C MET A 173 -18.65 18.02 13.45
N LYS A 174 -19.37 18.88 12.70
CA LYS A 174 -20.03 20.06 13.26
C LYS A 174 -20.97 19.71 14.40
N ARG A 175 -21.75 18.63 14.27
CA ARG A 175 -22.64 18.13 15.34
C ARG A 175 -21.85 17.62 16.56
N ALA A 176 -20.76 16.89 16.33
CA ALA A 176 -19.91 16.36 17.40
C ALA A 176 -19.18 17.48 18.16
N ILE A 177 -18.75 18.55 17.47
CA ILE A 177 -18.15 19.73 18.09
C ILE A 177 -19.20 20.51 18.89
N LYS A 178 -20.39 20.74 18.32
CA LYS A 178 -21.46 21.53 18.97
C LYS A 178 -21.98 20.86 20.25
N LYS A 179 -22.17 19.54 20.23
CA LYS A 179 -22.68 18.79 21.39
C LYS A 179 -21.96 17.45 21.53
N PRO A 180 -20.74 17.42 22.11
CA PRO A 180 -19.95 16.19 22.22
C PRO A 180 -20.71 15.06 22.92
N SER A 181 -20.68 13.87 22.33
CA SER A 181 -21.11 12.61 22.96
C SER A 181 -20.42 11.44 22.29
N SER A 182 -20.27 10.30 22.98
CA SER A 182 -19.68 9.08 22.40
C SER A 182 -20.37 8.71 21.08
N LYS A 183 -21.71 8.71 21.04
CA LYS A 183 -22.48 8.45 19.82
C LYS A 183 -22.13 9.40 18.65
N ARG A 184 -21.96 10.70 18.90
CA ARG A 184 -21.64 11.67 17.85
C ARG A 184 -20.18 11.61 17.40
N LEU A 185 -19.25 11.38 18.33
CA LEU A 185 -17.83 11.16 18.02
C LEU A 185 -17.65 9.89 17.20
N HIS A 186 -18.34 8.81 17.58
CA HIS A 186 -18.37 7.56 16.82
C HIS A 186 -18.94 7.75 15.41
N ALA A 187 -20.06 8.47 15.28
CA ALA A 187 -20.64 8.76 13.97
C ALA A 187 -19.68 9.57 13.08
N TRP A 188 -19.01 10.58 13.64
CA TRP A 188 -18.00 11.37 12.93
C TRP A 188 -16.80 10.50 12.51
N ARG A 189 -16.29 9.65 13.40
CA ARG A 189 -15.26 8.65 13.07
C ARG A 189 -15.69 7.77 11.91
N LYS A 190 -16.91 7.21 11.96
CA LYS A 190 -17.42 6.30 10.93
C LYS A 190 -17.44 6.97 9.55
N SER A 191 -18.01 8.17 9.43
CA SER A 191 -17.98 8.93 8.16
C SER A 191 -16.58 9.29 7.70
N THR A 192 -15.67 9.65 8.61
CA THR A 192 -14.30 10.02 8.25
C THR A 192 -13.52 8.79 7.76
N ARG A 193 -13.77 7.62 8.36
CA ARG A 193 -13.23 6.33 7.91
C ARG A 193 -13.72 5.96 6.51
N HIS A 194 -15.00 6.19 6.20
CA HIS A 194 -15.52 5.99 4.84
C HIS A 194 -14.78 6.85 3.82
N LEU A 195 -14.68 8.16 4.08
CA LEU A 195 -13.93 9.09 3.24
C LEU A 195 -12.46 8.66 3.08
N ARG A 196 -11.79 8.24 4.17
CA ARG A 196 -10.42 7.73 4.13
C ARG A 196 -10.28 6.53 3.20
N ASN A 197 -11.20 5.58 3.30
CA ASN A 197 -11.17 4.36 2.50
C ASN A 197 -11.39 4.67 1.02
N GLN A 198 -12.32 5.58 0.71
CA GLN A 198 -12.56 6.06 -0.66
C GLN A 198 -11.30 6.74 -1.23
N LEU A 199 -10.72 7.71 -0.51
CA LEU A 199 -9.49 8.40 -0.96
C LEU A 199 -8.31 7.45 -1.14
N ARG A 200 -8.20 6.41 -0.31
CA ARG A 200 -7.15 5.39 -0.42
C ARG A 200 -7.32 4.49 -1.65
N ALA A 201 -8.53 4.38 -2.19
CA ALA A 201 -8.79 3.61 -3.39
C ALA A 201 -8.44 4.38 -4.67
N LEU A 202 -8.33 5.71 -4.59
CA LEU A 202 -8.04 6.56 -5.75
C LEU A 202 -6.55 6.55 -6.12
N PRO A 203 -6.19 6.38 -7.41
CA PRO A 203 -4.82 6.25 -7.87
C PRO A 203 -4.12 7.60 -8.13
N ASN A 204 -4.51 8.70 -7.49
CA ASN A 204 -3.97 10.04 -7.80
C ASN A 204 -3.27 10.74 -6.61
N ALA A 205 -2.29 11.61 -6.91
CA ALA A 205 -1.44 12.22 -5.89
C ALA A 205 -2.17 13.28 -5.03
N LYS A 206 -3.20 13.95 -5.57
CA LYS A 206 -4.01 14.91 -4.82
C LYS A 206 -4.83 14.21 -3.74
N ALA A 207 -5.46 13.08 -4.07
CA ALA A 207 -6.12 12.18 -3.13
C ALA A 207 -5.13 11.69 -2.06
N ASN A 208 -3.89 11.34 -2.43
CA ASN A 208 -2.86 10.94 -1.45
C ASN A 208 -2.49 12.05 -0.45
N LYS A 209 -2.44 13.32 -0.88
CA LYS A 209 -2.21 14.45 0.03
C LYS A 209 -3.36 14.62 1.03
N GLN A 210 -4.60 14.48 0.56
CA GLN A 210 -5.78 14.54 1.43
C GLN A 210 -5.89 13.31 2.34
N LEU A 211 -5.56 12.12 1.84
CA LEU A 211 -5.51 10.88 2.58
C LEU A 211 -4.63 11.01 3.82
N LYS A 212 -3.44 11.61 3.72
CA LYS A 212 -2.57 11.86 4.89
C LYS A 212 -3.27 12.69 5.97
N ARG A 213 -4.02 13.72 5.60
CA ARG A 213 -4.77 14.56 6.55
C ARG A 213 -5.94 13.80 7.17
N VAL A 214 -6.73 13.11 6.35
CA VAL A 214 -7.89 12.33 6.78
C VAL A 214 -7.46 11.14 7.66
N THR A 215 -6.33 10.50 7.38
CA THR A 215 -5.76 9.42 8.19
C THR A 215 -5.43 9.91 9.59
N ARG A 216 -4.68 11.00 9.73
CA ARG A 216 -4.37 11.60 11.05
C ARG A 216 -5.64 11.89 11.87
N LEU A 217 -6.69 12.39 11.22
CA LEU A 217 -7.97 12.62 11.89
C LEU A 217 -8.66 11.30 12.28
N THR A 218 -8.69 10.33 11.38
CA THR A 218 -9.32 9.02 11.63
C THR A 218 -8.64 8.29 12.78
N ASP A 219 -7.31 8.35 12.86
CA ASP A 219 -6.53 7.71 13.92
C ASP A 219 -6.80 8.41 15.26
N CYS A 220 -6.80 9.75 15.28
CA CYS A 220 -7.16 10.52 16.48
C CYS A 220 -8.59 10.24 16.97
N LEU A 221 -9.55 10.07 16.05
CA LEU A 221 -10.92 9.67 16.38
C LEU A 221 -11.03 8.19 16.76
N GLY A 222 -10.12 7.36 16.28
CA GLY A 222 -9.93 5.96 16.69
C GLY A 222 -9.55 5.88 18.15
N GLU A 223 -8.47 6.55 18.54
CA GLU A 223 -8.02 6.59 19.94
C GLU A 223 -9.13 7.08 20.90
N LEU A 224 -9.96 8.05 20.46
CA LEU A 224 -11.12 8.48 21.26
C LEU A 224 -12.17 7.38 21.46
N GLN A 225 -12.44 6.60 20.42
CA GLN A 225 -13.35 5.46 20.48
C GLN A 225 -12.78 4.35 21.36
N ASP A 226 -11.47 4.09 21.27
CA ASP A 226 -10.81 3.03 22.04
C ASP A 226 -10.88 3.33 23.54
N LEU A 227 -10.78 4.62 23.94
CA LEU A 227 -11.06 5.05 25.32
C LEU A 227 -12.53 4.84 25.74
N ASP A 228 -13.50 5.01 24.83
CA ASP A 228 -14.91 4.68 25.13
C ASP A 228 -15.11 3.17 25.27
N VAL A 229 -14.36 2.34 24.53
CA VAL A 229 -14.38 0.87 24.64
C VAL A 229 -13.80 0.45 26.00
N LEU A 230 -12.67 1.04 26.40
CA LEU A 230 -12.07 0.84 27.72
C LEU A 230 -13.05 1.17 28.86
N GLU A 231 -13.74 2.33 28.80
CA GLU A 231 -14.73 2.70 29.83
C GLU A 231 -15.83 1.64 29.97
N ARG A 232 -16.40 1.17 28.85
CA ARG A 232 -17.43 0.11 28.87
C ARG A 232 -16.91 -1.20 29.43
N ALA A 233 -15.69 -1.59 29.05
CA ALA A 233 -15.07 -2.82 29.56
C ALA A 233 -14.84 -2.74 31.07
N LEU A 234 -14.38 -1.59 31.57
CA LEU A 234 -14.22 -1.35 33.00
C LEU A 234 -15.54 -1.30 33.78
N ASP A 235 -16.66 -0.98 33.13
CA ASP A 235 -18.00 -1.02 33.73
C ASP A 235 -18.55 -2.45 33.79
N GLY A 236 -18.11 -3.33 32.88
CA GLY A 236 -18.52 -4.73 32.81
C GLY A 236 -17.70 -5.71 33.66
N LEU A 237 -16.64 -5.25 34.34
CA LEU A 237 -15.83 -6.09 35.23
C LEU A 237 -16.55 -6.35 36.56
N SER A 238 -16.96 -7.60 36.80
CA SER A 238 -17.63 -8.02 38.05
C SER A 238 -16.76 -7.81 39.30
N ASP A 239 -15.48 -8.20 39.25
CA ASP A 239 -14.50 -8.02 40.33
C ASP A 239 -13.46 -6.93 40.00
N ALA A 240 -13.95 -5.76 39.61
CA ALA A 240 -13.09 -4.65 39.21
C ALA A 240 -12.22 -4.14 40.39
N PRO A 241 -10.89 -4.05 40.26
CA PRO A 241 -10.04 -3.41 41.27
C PRO A 241 -10.34 -1.91 41.34
N LYS A 242 -11.28 -1.51 42.22
CA LYS A 242 -11.88 -0.16 42.29
C LYS A 242 -10.87 0.98 42.18
N LYS A 243 -9.76 0.91 42.92
CA LYS A 243 -8.69 1.93 42.90
C LYS A 243 -7.93 1.98 41.57
N GLY A 244 -7.74 0.83 40.91
CA GLY A 244 -7.13 0.75 39.57
C GLY A 244 -8.06 1.23 38.47
N SER A 245 -9.32 0.80 38.53
CA SER A 245 -10.41 1.23 37.65
C SER A 245 -10.65 2.74 37.71
N SER A 246 -10.59 3.35 38.89
CA SER A 246 -10.63 4.81 39.04
C SER A 246 -9.41 5.47 38.41
N ALA A 247 -8.20 4.97 38.68
CA ALA A 247 -6.97 5.55 38.14
C ALA A 247 -6.93 5.51 36.60
N LEU A 248 -7.38 4.42 35.97
CA LEU A 248 -7.52 4.33 34.51
C LEU A 248 -8.55 5.34 33.98
N ARG A 249 -9.69 5.53 34.67
CA ARG A 249 -10.71 6.53 34.28
C ARG A 249 -10.16 7.96 34.34
N ASP A 250 -9.40 8.30 35.37
CA ASP A 250 -8.80 9.63 35.53
C ASP A 250 -7.82 9.94 34.39
N VAL A 251 -6.91 9.01 34.09
CA VAL A 251 -5.92 9.15 33.01
C VAL A 251 -6.61 9.14 31.64
N SER A 252 -7.62 8.29 31.45
CA SER A 252 -8.45 8.24 30.25
C SER A 252 -9.17 9.58 30.00
N ALA A 253 -9.78 10.17 31.03
CA ALA A 253 -10.46 11.46 30.93
C ALA A 253 -9.52 12.59 30.49
N ALA A 254 -8.32 12.65 31.08
CA ALA A 254 -7.29 13.63 30.69
C ALA A 254 -6.82 13.42 29.23
N ARG A 255 -6.60 12.16 28.81
CA ARG A 255 -6.22 11.83 27.43
C ARG A 255 -7.33 12.19 26.45
N ARG A 256 -8.57 11.88 26.79
CA ARG A 256 -9.77 12.18 25.99
C ARG A 256 -9.92 13.68 25.75
N ALA A 257 -9.69 14.52 26.75
CA ALA A 257 -9.72 15.97 26.59
C ALA A 257 -8.68 16.46 25.56
N LYS A 258 -7.43 15.99 25.64
CA LYS A 258 -6.36 16.31 24.69
C LYS A 258 -6.69 15.83 23.27
N LEU A 259 -7.18 14.61 23.13
CA LEU A 259 -7.57 14.05 21.83
C LEU A 259 -8.76 14.78 21.20
N ARG A 260 -9.75 15.22 21.99
CA ARG A 260 -10.87 16.05 21.49
C ARG A 260 -10.37 17.36 20.90
N GLN A 261 -9.46 18.06 21.58
CA GLN A 261 -8.85 19.29 21.05
C GLN A 261 -8.05 19.03 19.76
N ARG A 262 -7.28 17.93 19.72
CA ARG A 262 -6.54 17.52 18.51
C ARG A 262 -7.49 17.18 17.36
N ALA A 263 -8.55 16.42 17.61
CA ALA A 263 -9.56 16.06 16.63
C ALA A 263 -10.24 17.31 16.06
N LEU A 264 -10.56 18.31 16.90
CA LEU A 264 -11.08 19.60 16.45
C LEU A 264 -10.11 20.29 15.46
N LYS A 265 -8.82 20.43 15.84
CA LYS A 265 -7.80 21.06 14.98
C LYS A 265 -7.57 20.32 13.67
N LEU A 266 -7.61 18.99 13.69
CA LEU A 266 -7.46 18.16 12.49
C LEU A 266 -8.71 18.23 11.62
N GLY A 267 -9.89 18.18 12.24
CA GLY A 267 -11.19 18.27 11.58
C GLY A 267 -11.36 19.58 10.83
N THR A 268 -11.06 20.72 11.45
CA THR A 268 -11.16 22.02 10.78
C THR A 268 -10.21 22.13 9.57
N LYS A 269 -9.03 21.51 9.63
CA LYS A 269 -8.06 21.45 8.51
C LYS A 269 -8.44 20.47 7.41
N VAL A 270 -9.16 19.40 7.75
CA VAL A 270 -9.64 18.41 6.77
C VAL A 270 -10.87 18.94 6.06
N PHE A 271 -11.76 19.63 6.78
CA PHE A 271 -13.07 20.05 6.28
C PHE A 271 -13.16 21.57 6.01
N ASP A 272 -12.07 22.16 5.49
CA ASP A 272 -11.89 23.59 5.26
C ASP A 272 -12.56 24.10 3.97
N GLU A 273 -12.92 23.22 3.04
CA GLU A 273 -13.55 23.60 1.77
C GLU A 273 -15.00 23.09 1.60
N LYS A 274 -15.67 23.56 0.54
CA LYS A 274 -17.03 23.13 0.15
C LYS A 274 -16.97 21.71 -0.43
N SER A 275 -17.97 20.88 -0.13
CA SER A 275 -17.98 19.46 -0.50
C SER A 275 -17.83 19.19 -2.00
N ARG A 276 -18.57 19.90 -2.86
CA ARG A 276 -18.44 19.77 -4.32
C ARG A 276 -17.05 20.14 -4.82
N LYS A 277 -16.42 21.15 -4.20
CA LYS A 277 -15.05 21.57 -4.53
C LYS A 277 -14.06 20.47 -4.16
N PHE A 278 -14.21 19.88 -2.97
CA PHE A 278 -13.40 18.76 -2.51
C PHE A 278 -13.48 17.56 -3.45
N GLY A 279 -14.68 17.15 -3.88
CA GLY A 279 -14.87 16.03 -4.81
C GLY A 279 -14.08 16.21 -6.11
N LYS A 280 -14.23 17.38 -6.76
CA LYS A 280 -13.46 17.74 -7.96
C LYS A 280 -11.95 17.78 -7.68
N HIS A 281 -11.53 18.39 -6.58
CA HIS A 281 -10.12 18.46 -6.20
C HIS A 281 -9.49 17.08 -5.92
N ALA A 282 -10.26 16.14 -5.38
CA ALA A 282 -9.81 14.80 -5.06
C ALA A 282 -9.57 13.95 -6.31
N LEU A 283 -10.25 14.23 -7.41
CA LEU A 283 -10.04 13.56 -8.70
C LEU A 283 -9.18 14.35 -9.68
N ALA A 284 -9.01 15.66 -9.44
CA ALA A 284 -8.27 16.53 -10.34
C ALA A 284 -6.91 15.89 -10.72
N PRO A 285 -6.57 15.89 -12.02
CA PRO A 285 -5.31 15.35 -12.47
C PRO A 285 -4.17 16.02 -11.71
N VAL A 286 -3.14 15.22 -11.43
CA VAL A 286 -1.88 15.75 -10.94
C VAL A 286 -1.33 16.60 -12.08
N GLU A 287 -1.07 17.89 -11.85
CA GLU A 287 -0.19 18.63 -12.75
C GLU A 287 1.09 17.82 -12.80
N LYS A 288 1.39 17.22 -13.95
CA LYS A 288 2.58 16.39 -14.16
C LYS A 288 3.77 17.17 -13.58
N PRO A 289 4.45 16.70 -12.52
CA PRO A 289 5.85 17.05 -12.42
C PRO A 289 6.47 16.58 -13.74
N ALA A 290 7.27 17.44 -14.38
CA ALA A 290 7.83 17.18 -15.70
C ALA A 290 8.29 15.72 -15.83
N ALA A 291 7.65 15.01 -16.75
CA ALA A 291 7.93 13.65 -17.25
C ALA A 291 8.37 12.58 -16.23
N ALA A 292 7.41 11.84 -15.66
CA ALA A 292 7.59 10.40 -15.49
C ALA A 292 7.23 9.74 -16.82
N ALA A 293 8.22 9.27 -17.58
CA ALA A 293 7.98 8.55 -18.83
C ALA A 293 7.54 7.12 -18.50
N SER A 294 6.28 6.81 -18.76
CA SER A 294 5.83 5.42 -18.88
C SER A 294 6.29 4.94 -20.26
N ARG A 295 7.33 4.12 -20.33
CA ARG A 295 7.68 3.42 -21.57
C ARG A 295 6.90 2.12 -21.62
N VAL A 296 5.92 2.06 -22.51
CA VAL A 296 5.28 0.81 -22.92
C VAL A 296 5.91 0.43 -24.26
N GLY A 297 6.82 -0.52 -24.23
CA GLY A 297 7.50 -1.06 -25.41
C GLY A 297 8.20 -2.35 -25.02
N ILE A 298 8.16 -3.35 -25.89
CA ILE A 298 9.06 -4.50 -25.77
C ILE A 298 10.44 -3.97 -26.15
N GLU A 299 11.32 -3.73 -25.18
CA GLU A 299 12.72 -3.41 -25.46
C GLU A 299 13.37 -4.65 -26.08
N ILE A 300 13.86 -4.52 -27.33
CA ILE A 300 14.58 -5.57 -28.05
C ILE A 300 16.06 -5.27 -27.86
N GLU A 301 16.75 -6.09 -27.06
CA GLU A 301 18.16 -5.91 -26.76
C GLU A 301 18.94 -7.21 -26.98
N ARG A 302 20.24 -7.09 -27.29
CA ARG A 302 21.20 -8.20 -27.25
C ARG A 302 22.33 -7.86 -26.29
N ARG A 303 22.77 -8.84 -25.50
CA ARG A 303 23.75 -8.66 -24.42
C ARG A 303 24.89 -9.65 -24.57
N PHE A 304 26.13 -9.21 -24.40
CA PHE A 304 27.33 -10.01 -24.63
C PHE A 304 28.32 -9.85 -23.49
N LEU A 305 29.02 -10.92 -23.14
CA LEU A 305 30.20 -10.84 -22.29
C LEU A 305 31.34 -10.18 -23.05
N VAL A 306 32.22 -9.48 -22.33
CA VAL A 306 33.41 -8.87 -22.91
C VAL A 306 34.61 -9.30 -22.08
N GLU A 307 35.44 -10.19 -22.61
CA GLU A 307 36.63 -10.68 -21.90
C GLU A 307 37.67 -9.56 -21.72
N ARG A 308 37.85 -8.75 -22.76
CA ARG A 308 38.80 -7.63 -22.74
C ARG A 308 38.26 -6.47 -23.56
N PHE A 309 37.79 -5.44 -22.87
CA PHE A 309 37.36 -4.20 -23.52
C PHE A 309 38.59 -3.49 -24.12
N PRO A 310 38.69 -3.32 -25.46
CA PRO A 310 39.90 -2.78 -26.08
C PRO A 310 40.12 -1.30 -25.73
N ARG A 311 41.39 -0.90 -25.51
CA ARG A 311 41.74 0.47 -25.08
C ARG A 311 41.65 1.50 -26.22
N ASP A 312 41.72 1.03 -27.46
CA ASP A 312 41.67 1.80 -28.70
C ASP A 312 40.22 2.10 -29.14
N VAL A 313 39.22 1.50 -28.50
CA VAL A 313 37.81 1.82 -28.73
C VAL A 313 37.49 3.17 -28.09
N ARG A 314 37.20 4.17 -28.92
CA ARG A 314 36.83 5.51 -28.47
C ARG A 314 35.44 5.52 -27.81
N THR A 315 35.39 5.89 -26.54
CA THR A 315 34.15 6.13 -25.80
C THR A 315 33.68 7.57 -26.02
N THR A 316 32.39 7.76 -26.24
CA THR A 316 31.78 9.09 -26.44
C THR A 316 31.21 9.68 -25.15
N ALA A 317 30.94 8.84 -24.15
CA ALA A 317 30.54 9.25 -22.81
C ALA A 317 30.85 8.13 -21.82
N GLU A 318 31.03 8.49 -20.54
CA GLU A 318 31.10 7.56 -19.43
C GLU A 318 30.14 8.02 -18.33
N ILE A 319 29.33 7.09 -17.81
CA ILE A 319 28.28 7.36 -16.82
C ILE A 319 28.56 6.49 -15.60
N GLN A 320 28.63 7.10 -14.42
CA GLN A 320 28.71 6.35 -13.16
C GLN A 320 27.30 5.97 -12.73
N ILE A 321 27.06 4.66 -12.58
CA ILE A 321 25.75 4.14 -12.22
C ILE A 321 25.85 3.37 -10.91
N ARG A 322 24.99 3.74 -9.97
CA ARG A 322 24.77 3.01 -8.71
C ARG A 322 23.30 2.67 -8.62
N GLN A 323 22.99 1.41 -8.36
CA GLN A 323 21.61 0.96 -8.27
C GLN A 323 21.43 -0.08 -7.17
N ALA A 324 20.23 -0.12 -6.59
CA ALA A 324 19.91 -1.04 -5.52
C ALA A 324 18.50 -1.62 -5.71
N TYR A 325 18.36 -2.91 -5.39
CA TYR A 325 17.11 -3.65 -5.50
C TYR A 325 16.48 -3.77 -4.12
N VAL A 326 15.49 -2.92 -3.86
CA VAL A 326 14.85 -2.78 -2.54
C VAL A 326 13.92 -3.96 -2.28
N ALA A 327 13.14 -4.34 -3.29
CA ALA A 327 12.23 -5.47 -3.26
C ALA A 327 12.26 -6.21 -4.60
N SER A 328 12.24 -7.53 -4.52
CA SER A 328 12.10 -8.44 -5.65
C SER A 328 11.25 -9.60 -5.15
N ASP A 329 10.08 -9.82 -5.74
CA ASP A 329 9.23 -10.97 -5.40
C ASP A 329 9.15 -11.98 -6.57
N PRO A 330 8.79 -13.25 -6.29
CA PRO A 330 8.60 -14.26 -7.34
C PRO A 330 7.41 -13.98 -8.26
N LEU A 331 6.58 -12.97 -7.95
CA LEU A 331 5.38 -12.59 -8.69
C LEU A 331 5.67 -11.44 -9.67
N GLY A 332 6.96 -11.14 -9.93
CA GLY A 332 7.39 -10.24 -10.98
C GLY A 332 7.41 -8.76 -10.61
N VAL A 333 7.29 -8.40 -9.32
CA VAL A 333 7.42 -7.01 -8.87
C VAL A 333 8.87 -6.72 -8.45
N HIS A 334 9.52 -5.82 -9.17
CA HIS A 334 10.87 -5.36 -8.88
C HIS A 334 10.89 -3.86 -8.60
N VAL A 335 11.39 -3.49 -7.42
CA VAL A 335 11.61 -2.10 -7.02
C VAL A 335 13.09 -1.81 -7.02
N ARG A 336 13.53 -0.96 -7.95
CA ARG A 336 14.93 -0.55 -8.12
C ARG A 336 15.06 0.94 -7.87
N ILE A 337 16.06 1.35 -7.12
CA ILE A 337 16.56 2.73 -7.14
C ILE A 337 17.82 2.81 -7.99
N ARG A 338 17.98 3.87 -8.77
CA ARG A 338 19.15 4.10 -9.63
C ARG A 338 19.62 5.55 -9.50
N GLU A 339 20.91 5.75 -9.34
CA GLU A 339 21.60 7.02 -9.49
C GLU A 339 22.53 6.91 -10.71
N ALA A 340 22.37 7.80 -11.68
CA ALA A 340 23.22 7.91 -12.85
C ALA A 340 23.59 9.38 -13.07
N ASP A 341 24.88 9.70 -12.99
CA ASP A 341 25.42 11.06 -13.09
C ASP A 341 24.62 12.12 -12.31
N GLY A 342 24.29 11.79 -11.06
CA GLY A 342 23.58 12.67 -10.12
C GLY A 342 22.04 12.68 -10.25
N THR A 343 21.49 12.08 -11.32
CA THR A 343 20.04 11.87 -11.48
C THR A 343 19.61 10.62 -10.72
N ARG A 344 18.58 10.74 -9.88
CA ARG A 344 18.10 9.65 -9.01
C ARG A 344 16.66 9.28 -9.35
N THR A 345 16.42 8.00 -9.62
CA THR A 345 15.11 7.48 -9.97
C THR A 345 14.75 6.24 -9.16
N LEU A 346 13.45 6.03 -8.99
CA LEU A 346 12.83 4.82 -8.47
C LEU A 346 12.02 4.20 -9.59
N THR A 347 12.39 2.98 -9.95
CA THR A 347 11.70 2.15 -10.92
C THR A 347 10.86 1.11 -10.18
N THR A 348 9.59 1.00 -10.55
CA THR A 348 8.76 -0.17 -10.19
C THR A 348 8.40 -0.91 -11.47
N LYS A 349 8.93 -2.12 -11.64
CA LYS A 349 8.52 -3.05 -12.68
C LYS A 349 7.53 -4.04 -12.08
N ALA A 350 6.43 -4.31 -12.76
CA ALA A 350 5.51 -5.38 -12.40
C ALA A 350 5.21 -6.22 -13.64
N ASP A 351 5.67 -7.47 -13.67
CA ASP A 351 5.22 -8.46 -14.66
C ASP A 351 3.77 -8.83 -14.32
N ARG A 352 2.82 -8.36 -15.13
CA ARG A 352 1.40 -8.70 -15.00
C ARG A 352 1.07 -9.83 -15.97
N GLU A 353 1.22 -11.06 -15.51
CA GLU A 353 1.04 -12.29 -16.29
C GLU A 353 -0.34 -12.41 -16.97
N THR A 354 -1.35 -11.65 -16.52
CA THR A 354 -2.72 -11.72 -17.05
C THR A 354 -3.04 -10.73 -18.18
N LEU A 355 -2.11 -9.85 -18.59
CA LEU A 355 -2.39 -8.84 -19.63
C LEU A 355 -1.30 -8.70 -20.71
N GLY A 356 -0.19 -9.44 -20.64
CA GLY A 356 0.93 -9.26 -21.59
C GLY A 356 1.62 -7.87 -21.50
N GLU A 357 1.23 -7.04 -20.54
CA GLU A 357 1.75 -5.69 -20.34
C GLU A 357 2.79 -5.65 -19.22
N ARG A 358 4.05 -5.41 -19.59
CA ARG A 358 5.11 -5.00 -18.68
C ARG A 358 4.93 -3.53 -18.32
N SER A 359 4.44 -3.22 -17.12
CA SER A 359 4.39 -1.83 -16.65
C SER A 359 5.67 -1.48 -15.90
N GLU A 360 6.48 -0.61 -16.49
CA GLU A 360 7.61 0.03 -15.83
C GLU A 360 7.25 1.49 -15.53
N ILE A 361 7.29 1.85 -14.24
CA ILE A 361 7.09 3.23 -13.79
C ILE A 361 8.42 3.74 -13.24
N GLU A 362 9.02 4.72 -13.91
CA GLU A 362 10.20 5.42 -13.44
C GLU A 362 9.80 6.79 -12.87
N THR A 363 10.20 7.06 -11.63
CA THR A 363 9.87 8.31 -10.91
C THR A 363 11.13 8.94 -10.33
N PRO A 364 11.37 10.24 -10.53
CA PRO A 364 12.46 10.94 -9.87
C PRO A 364 12.34 10.90 -8.33
N VAL A 365 13.45 10.72 -7.62
CA VAL A 365 13.49 10.73 -6.16
C VAL A 365 14.53 11.69 -5.60
N SER A 366 14.28 12.22 -4.40
CA SER A 366 15.26 13.07 -3.72
C SER A 366 16.43 12.23 -3.20
N ARG A 367 17.60 12.85 -3.02
CA ARG A 367 18.79 12.23 -2.41
C ARG A 367 18.45 11.55 -1.07
N LYS A 368 17.68 12.21 -0.20
CA LYS A 368 17.26 11.64 1.09
C LYS A 368 16.48 10.33 0.95
N VAL A 369 15.60 10.23 -0.04
CA VAL A 369 14.84 9.00 -0.30
C VAL A 369 15.75 7.92 -0.87
N PHE A 370 16.62 8.27 -1.82
CA PHE A 370 17.60 7.36 -2.38
C PHE A 370 18.52 6.76 -1.31
N ASP A 371 19.14 7.60 -0.48
CA ASP A 371 20.08 7.18 0.57
C ASP A 371 19.39 6.27 1.60
N GLY A 372 18.15 6.57 1.99
CA GLY A 372 17.38 5.72 2.91
C GLY A 372 17.04 4.35 2.31
N LEU A 373 16.65 4.31 1.03
CA LEU A 373 16.36 3.05 0.33
C LEU A 373 17.63 2.24 0.03
N TRP A 374 18.76 2.90 -0.20
CA TRP A 374 20.06 2.26 -0.40
C TRP A 374 20.45 1.42 0.82
N ILE A 375 20.29 1.99 2.03
CA ILE A 375 20.55 1.27 3.29
C ILE A 375 19.65 0.04 3.42
N LEU A 376 18.37 0.16 3.06
CA LEU A 376 17.40 -0.95 3.15
C LEU A 376 17.66 -2.07 2.13
N ALA A 377 18.25 -1.75 0.98
CA ALA A 377 18.59 -2.76 -0.02
C ALA A 377 19.71 -3.71 0.48
N GLY A 378 20.54 -3.26 1.41
CA GLY A 378 21.63 -4.06 1.99
C GLY A 378 22.69 -4.39 0.94
N THR A 379 23.01 -5.68 0.78
CA THR A 379 24.00 -6.17 -0.19
C THR A 379 23.48 -6.25 -1.63
N ARG A 380 22.18 -6.00 -1.86
CA ARG A 380 21.53 -6.11 -3.18
C ARG A 380 21.75 -4.88 -4.05
N THR A 381 23.02 -4.54 -4.23
CA THR A 381 23.49 -3.31 -4.88
C THR A 381 24.38 -3.63 -6.07
N ILE A 382 24.32 -2.80 -7.09
CA ILE A 382 25.23 -2.82 -8.24
C ILE A 382 25.84 -1.45 -8.37
N GLU A 383 27.16 -1.43 -8.53
CA GLU A 383 27.91 -0.26 -8.97
C GLU A 383 28.60 -0.62 -10.29
N LYS A 384 28.50 0.27 -11.28
CA LYS A 384 29.11 0.05 -12.59
C LYS A 384 29.44 1.38 -13.27
N ARG A 385 30.39 1.32 -14.19
CA ARG A 385 30.68 2.41 -15.12
C ARG A 385 30.20 2.01 -16.50
N ARG A 386 29.26 2.76 -17.06
CA ARG A 386 28.74 2.56 -18.41
C ARG A 386 29.50 3.44 -19.39
N SER A 387 30.16 2.83 -20.36
CA SER A 387 30.86 3.53 -21.44
C SER A 387 30.01 3.46 -22.71
N ILE A 388 29.75 4.60 -23.33
CA ILE A 388 28.97 4.70 -24.55
C ILE A 388 29.91 4.64 -25.75
N VAL A 389 29.76 3.63 -26.60
CA VAL A 389 30.59 3.41 -27.80
C VAL A 389 29.71 3.54 -29.04
N LYS A 390 30.11 4.38 -29.99
CA LYS A 390 29.45 4.45 -31.30
C LYS A 390 30.04 3.37 -32.20
N TRP A 391 29.19 2.47 -32.69
CA TRP A 391 29.59 1.41 -33.62
C TRP A 391 28.67 1.40 -34.83
N ARG A 392 29.19 1.81 -35.98
CA ARG A 392 28.42 2.00 -37.21
C ARG A 392 27.21 2.92 -36.95
N ARG A 393 25.98 2.41 -37.14
CA ARG A 393 24.72 3.12 -36.91
C ARG A 393 24.11 2.89 -35.52
N ARG A 394 24.83 2.18 -34.63
CA ARG A 394 24.33 1.78 -33.30
C ARG A 394 25.15 2.40 -32.18
N VAL A 395 24.53 2.43 -31.02
CA VAL A 395 25.15 2.75 -29.75
C VAL A 395 25.30 1.46 -28.97
N ILE A 396 26.51 1.18 -28.51
CA ILE A 396 26.83 0.06 -27.64
C ILE A 396 27.05 0.64 -26.24
N GLU A 397 26.36 0.08 -25.26
CA GLU A 397 26.57 0.41 -23.86
C GLU A 397 27.44 -0.66 -23.21
N VAL A 398 28.66 -0.28 -22.80
CA VAL A 398 29.62 -1.21 -22.18
C VAL A 398 29.66 -0.96 -20.69
N ASP A 399 29.11 -1.88 -19.92
CA ASP A 399 29.08 -1.85 -18.47
C ASP A 399 30.28 -2.58 -17.87
N VAL A 400 31.15 -1.82 -17.19
CA VAL A 400 32.22 -2.36 -16.35
C VAL A 400 31.74 -2.35 -14.91
N PHE A 401 31.42 -3.53 -14.37
CA PHE A 401 30.90 -3.68 -13.02
C PHE A 401 32.00 -3.49 -11.98
N ARG A 402 31.59 -3.05 -10.79
CA ARG A 402 32.48 -2.75 -9.66
C ARG A 402 32.12 -3.50 -8.38
N GLY A 403 33.06 -3.57 -7.44
CA GLY A 403 32.85 -4.09 -6.09
C GLY A 403 32.66 -5.61 -6.11
N PRO A 404 31.58 -6.17 -5.53
CA PRO A 404 31.35 -7.62 -5.55
C PRO A 404 31.26 -8.28 -6.93
N LEU A 405 31.11 -7.47 -7.99
CA LEU A 405 31.03 -7.89 -9.39
C LEU A 405 32.25 -7.43 -10.20
N ASP A 406 33.35 -7.03 -9.54
CA ASP A 406 34.60 -6.66 -10.20
C ASP A 406 35.07 -7.76 -11.17
N GLY A 407 35.44 -7.37 -12.39
CA GLY A 407 35.87 -8.28 -13.46
C GLY A 407 34.78 -8.67 -14.45
N LEU A 408 33.49 -8.41 -14.15
CA LEU A 408 32.41 -8.58 -15.12
C LEU A 408 32.30 -7.36 -16.05
N VAL A 409 32.33 -7.62 -17.36
CA VAL A 409 32.05 -6.61 -18.39
C VAL A 409 30.96 -7.14 -19.33
N ILE A 410 29.92 -6.33 -19.53
CA ILE A 410 28.79 -6.65 -20.41
C ILE A 410 28.63 -5.54 -21.45
N ALA A 411 28.48 -5.90 -22.71
CA ALA A 411 28.05 -4.99 -23.77
C ALA A 411 26.57 -5.22 -24.09
N GLU A 412 25.78 -4.15 -24.06
CA GLU A 412 24.35 -4.15 -24.39
C GLU A 412 24.13 -3.31 -25.66
N VAL A 413 23.26 -3.81 -26.55
CA VAL A 413 22.85 -3.11 -27.79
C VAL A 413 21.33 -3.18 -27.89
N GLU A 414 20.68 -2.03 -28.00
CA GLU A 414 19.23 -1.91 -28.20
C GLU A 414 18.90 -1.82 -29.71
N PHE A 415 17.74 -2.36 -30.08
CA PHE A 415 17.24 -2.43 -31.45
C PHE A 415 15.79 -1.95 -31.52
N ASP A 416 15.46 -1.30 -32.64
CA ASP A 416 14.09 -0.82 -32.88
C ASP A 416 13.19 -1.96 -33.42
N SER A 417 13.77 -3.05 -33.93
CA SER A 417 13.05 -4.21 -34.45
C SER A 417 13.83 -5.52 -34.29
N ARG A 418 13.12 -6.67 -34.41
CA ARG A 418 13.75 -8.00 -34.32
C ARG A 418 14.64 -8.29 -35.53
N GLU A 419 14.24 -7.80 -36.70
CA GLU A 419 14.99 -7.96 -37.95
C GLU A 419 16.35 -7.26 -37.83
N GLU A 420 16.37 -6.05 -37.25
CA GLU A 420 17.62 -5.34 -36.98
C GLU A 420 18.51 -6.07 -35.98
N ALA A 421 17.92 -6.66 -34.94
CA ALA A 421 18.65 -7.44 -33.94
C ALA A 421 19.27 -8.71 -34.54
N GLN A 422 18.54 -9.39 -35.44
CA GLN A 422 19.01 -10.59 -36.14
C GLN A 422 20.11 -10.28 -37.16
N ALA A 423 20.02 -9.16 -37.86
CA ALA A 423 21.03 -8.72 -38.83
C ALA A 423 22.29 -8.08 -38.18
N PHE A 424 22.31 -7.94 -36.85
CA PHE A 424 23.42 -7.27 -36.16
C PHE A 424 24.67 -8.15 -36.06
N GLU A 425 25.75 -7.64 -36.67
CA GLU A 425 27.10 -8.19 -36.54
C GLU A 425 27.83 -7.55 -35.35
N PRO A 426 28.12 -8.32 -34.29
CA PRO A 426 28.85 -7.81 -33.14
C PRO A 426 30.32 -7.50 -33.47
N PRO A 427 30.93 -6.48 -32.83
CA PRO A 427 32.37 -6.26 -32.91
C PRO A 427 33.20 -7.49 -32.49
N ALA A 428 34.42 -7.63 -33.02
CA ALA A 428 35.29 -8.78 -32.73
C ALA A 428 35.66 -8.96 -31.24
N TRP A 429 35.47 -7.93 -30.41
CA TRP A 429 35.73 -7.97 -28.97
C TRP A 429 34.50 -8.37 -28.12
N PHE A 430 33.35 -8.59 -28.75
CA PHE A 430 32.22 -9.23 -28.07
C PHE A 430 32.53 -10.72 -27.91
N GLY A 431 32.32 -11.23 -26.69
CA GLY A 431 32.39 -12.64 -26.36
C GLY A 431 31.02 -13.31 -26.46
N ALA A 432 30.77 -14.26 -25.56
CA ALA A 432 29.54 -15.05 -25.56
C ALA A 432 28.28 -14.17 -25.42
N GLU A 433 27.26 -14.46 -26.24
CA GLU A 433 25.94 -13.85 -26.12
C GLU A 433 25.20 -14.42 -24.90
N ILE A 434 24.68 -13.53 -24.07
CA ILE A 434 24.01 -13.80 -22.78
C ILE A 434 22.61 -13.18 -22.72
N THR A 435 22.05 -12.81 -23.87
CA THR A 435 20.75 -12.14 -24.02
C THR A 435 19.65 -12.85 -23.22
N ASP A 436 19.55 -14.18 -23.36
CA ASP A 436 18.52 -14.99 -22.71
C ASP A 436 18.95 -15.59 -21.35
N ASP A 437 20.20 -15.40 -20.91
CA ASP A 437 20.68 -15.96 -19.65
C ASP A 437 20.17 -15.14 -18.44
N PRO A 438 19.29 -15.71 -17.59
CA PRO A 438 18.74 -15.00 -16.45
C PRO A 438 19.77 -14.72 -15.34
N ARG A 439 20.90 -15.43 -15.31
CA ARG A 439 21.95 -15.27 -14.29
C ARG A 439 22.67 -13.92 -14.43
N TYR A 440 22.74 -13.39 -15.66
CA TYR A 440 23.37 -12.10 -15.96
C TYR A 440 22.37 -10.92 -15.96
N ARG A 441 21.13 -11.10 -15.48
CA ARG A 441 20.22 -9.96 -15.27
C ARG A 441 20.71 -9.15 -14.06
N ASN A 442 20.64 -7.83 -14.12
CA ASN A 442 21.07 -6.97 -13.01
C ASN A 442 20.38 -7.33 -11.67
N ALA A 443 19.11 -7.74 -11.67
CA ALA A 443 18.44 -8.20 -10.44
C ALA A 443 19.06 -9.48 -9.87
N SER A 444 19.41 -10.44 -10.74
CA SER A 444 20.08 -11.70 -10.36
C SER A 444 21.50 -11.44 -9.85
N LEU A 445 22.29 -10.63 -10.57
CA LEU A 445 23.64 -10.24 -10.17
C LEU A 445 23.67 -9.55 -8.81
N ALA A 446 22.71 -8.66 -8.56
CA ALA A 446 22.57 -7.99 -7.25
C ALA A 446 22.20 -8.97 -6.12
N ALA A 447 21.42 -10.01 -6.41
CA ALA A 447 20.94 -10.95 -5.41
C ALA A 447 21.92 -12.12 -5.15
N GLN A 448 22.62 -12.58 -6.18
CA GLN A 448 23.36 -13.84 -6.19
C GLN A 448 24.87 -13.65 -6.45
N GLY A 449 25.32 -12.47 -6.88
CA GLY A 449 26.71 -12.22 -7.25
C GLY A 449 27.04 -12.72 -8.66
N LEU A 450 28.34 -12.94 -8.92
CA LEU A 450 28.81 -13.46 -10.21
C LEU A 450 28.27 -14.88 -10.44
N PRO A 451 27.76 -15.21 -11.64
CA PRO A 451 27.39 -16.57 -11.98
C PRO A 451 28.62 -17.48 -11.86
N GLY A 452 28.51 -18.57 -11.08
CA GLY A 452 29.58 -19.56 -10.98
C GLY A 452 29.96 -20.09 -12.37
N ALA A 453 31.26 -20.31 -12.60
CA ALA A 453 31.77 -20.84 -13.87
C ALA A 453 30.96 -22.08 -14.26
N VAL A 454 30.48 -22.10 -15.51
CA VAL A 454 29.86 -23.30 -16.09
C VAL A 454 30.92 -24.39 -16.00
N ALA A 455 30.65 -25.44 -15.21
CA ALA A 455 31.45 -26.66 -15.28
C ALA A 455 31.45 -27.10 -16.74
N SER A 456 32.64 -27.13 -17.33
CA SER A 456 32.90 -27.53 -18.71
C SER A 456 32.48 -28.97 -18.95
#